data_AF-A0A822EDD3-F1
#
_entry.id   AF-A0A822EDD3-F1
#
_cell.length_a   1.000
_cell.length_b   1.000
_cell.length_c   1.000
_cell.angle_alpha   90.00
_cell.angle_beta   90.00
_cell.angle_gamma   90.00
#
_symmetry.space_group_name_H-M   'P 1'
#
loop_
_entity.id
_entity.type
_entity.pdbx_description
1 polymer ?
#
loop_
_entity_poly.entity_id
_entity_poly.type
_entity_poly.pdbx_seq_one_letter_code
_entity_poly.pdbx_strand_id
1 'polypeptide(L)' 'GAFQNPPKHIAQLFHEVIETKYKKSFKYIVFAIIDDHNAKKNHNPIGNVQPFAEIFQANILSIDELREQLRNTEF' A
#
# COMPACT_ATOMS: atom_id res chain seq x y z
N GLY A 1 -1.11 1.61 13.83
CA GLY A 1 0.30 1.88 14.19
C GLY A 1 0.38 2.77 15.43
N ALA A 2 1.59 3.12 15.87
CA ALA A 2 1.82 3.89 17.11
C ALA A 2 1.09 5.25 17.16
N PHE A 3 1.00 5.94 16.02
CA PHE A 3 0.33 7.24 15.89
C PHE A 3 -1.18 7.15 15.62
N GLN A 4 -1.74 5.95 15.56
CA GLN A 4 -3.20 5.72 15.38
C GLN A 4 -3.86 6.43 14.18
N ASN A 5 -3.08 6.83 13.18
CA ASN A 5 -3.64 7.41 11.95
C ASN A 5 -4.57 6.40 11.25
N PRO A 6 -5.77 6.81 10.81
CA PRO A 6 -6.66 5.93 10.07
C PRO A 6 -5.99 5.49 8.75
N PRO A 7 -5.76 4.19 8.53
CA PRO A 7 -4.98 3.72 7.38
C PRO A 7 -5.61 4.10 6.03
N LYS A 8 -6.95 4.08 5.96
CA LYS A 8 -7.70 4.54 4.78
C LYS A 8 -7.39 6.01 4.42
N HIS A 9 -7.34 6.88 5.43
CA HIS A 9 -7.05 8.29 5.20
C HIS A 9 -5.63 8.51 4.68
N ILE A 10 -4.65 7.78 5.24
CA ILE A 10 -3.26 7.85 4.78
C ILE A 10 -3.13 7.37 3.33
N ALA A 11 -3.76 6.26 2.96
CA ALA A 11 -3.75 5.78 1.59
C ALA A 11 -4.38 6.79 0.60
N GLN A 12 -5.46 7.49 0.99
CA GLN A 12 -6.06 8.55 0.18
C GLN A 12 -5.09 9.72 -0.06
N LEU A 13 -4.36 10.16 0.98
CA LEU A 13 -3.36 11.23 0.85
C LEU A 13 -2.24 10.86 -0.11
N PHE A 14 -1.73 9.62 -0.04
CA PHE A 14 -0.73 9.15 -1.01
C PHE A 14 -1.28 9.14 -2.43
N HIS A 15 -2.49 8.61 -2.64
CA HIS A 15 -3.13 8.56 -3.95
C HIS A 15 -3.29 9.97 -4.55
N GLU A 16 -3.78 10.94 -3.77
CA GLU A 16 -3.93 12.33 -4.20
C GLU A 16 -2.60 12.94 -4.63
N VAL A 17 -1.55 12.80 -3.82
CA VAL A 17 -0.22 13.36 -4.13
C VAL A 17 0.40 12.72 -5.37
N ILE A 18 0.24 11.40 -5.52
CA ILE A 18 0.73 10.67 -6.70
C ILE A 18 0.01 11.18 -7.96
N GLU A 19 -1.32 11.26 -7.94
CA GLU A 19 -2.10 11.68 -9.10
C GLU A 19 -1.93 13.16 -9.46
N THR A 20 -1.72 14.04 -8.48
CA THR A 20 -1.65 15.49 -8.71
C THR A 20 -0.24 15.99 -9.00
N LYS A 21 0.78 15.41 -8.35
CA LYS A 21 2.17 15.93 -8.39
C LYS A 21 3.16 15.00 -9.07
N TYR A 22 2.95 13.68 -8.99
CA TYR A 22 3.91 12.68 -9.46
C TYR A 22 3.34 11.75 -10.52
N LYS A 23 2.35 12.22 -11.27
CA LYS A 23 1.67 11.42 -12.28
C LYS A 23 2.67 10.97 -13.33
N LYS A 24 2.77 9.65 -13.52
CA LYS A 24 3.73 8.99 -14.44
C LYS A 24 5.21 9.30 -14.15
N SER A 25 5.55 9.78 -12.95
CA SER A 25 6.94 10.07 -12.58
C SER A 25 7.73 8.81 -12.18
N PHE A 26 7.03 7.73 -11.83
CA PHE A 26 7.64 6.48 -11.38
C PHE A 26 7.13 5.32 -12.25
N LYS A 27 8.02 4.36 -12.57
CA LYS A 27 7.63 3.11 -13.25
C LYS A 27 6.84 2.19 -12.31
N TYR A 28 7.26 2.14 -11.03
CA TYR A 28 6.57 1.38 -9.99
C TYR A 28 6.57 2.17 -8.68
N ILE A 29 5.50 2.02 -7.92
CA ILE A 29 5.40 2.44 -6.53
C ILE A 29 4.97 1.21 -5.74
N VAL A 30 5.72 0.85 -4.69
CA VAL A 30 5.45 -0.31 -3.85
C VAL A 30 5.24 0.16 -2.42
N PHE A 31 4.08 -0.17 -1.84
CA PHE A 31 3.80 0.05 -0.43
C PHE A 31 4.12 -1.22 0.36
N ALA A 32 5.29 -1.26 1.00
CA ALA A 32 5.67 -2.36 1.88
C ALA A 32 5.02 -2.18 3.26
N ILE A 33 3.89 -2.86 3.49
CA ILE A 33 3.09 -2.73 4.71
C ILE A 33 3.19 -4.01 5.54
N ILE A 34 3.56 -3.87 6.80
CA ILE A 34 3.63 -4.97 7.77
C ILE A 34 2.45 -4.83 8.74
N ASP A 35 1.53 -5.78 8.67
CA ASP A 35 0.49 -5.95 9.70
C ASP A 35 1.02 -6.89 10.78
N ASP A 36 1.77 -6.31 11.72
CA ASP A 36 2.28 -7.01 12.90
C ASP A 36 1.21 -7.14 14.00
N HIS A 37 1.64 -7.55 15.20
CA HIS A 37 0.79 -7.66 16.40
C HIS A 37 0.10 -6.32 16.80
N ASN A 38 0.50 -5.18 16.23
CA ASN A 38 -0.15 -3.89 16.46
C ASN A 38 -1.25 -3.57 15.43
N ALA A 39 -1.38 -4.34 14.37
CA ALA A 39 -2.50 -4.28 13.43
C ALA A 39 -3.70 -5.11 13.94
N LYS A 40 -4.87 -4.94 13.32
CA LYS A 40 -6.08 -5.75 13.60
C LYS A 40 -6.62 -5.69 15.04
N LYS A 41 -6.27 -4.65 15.79
CA LYS A 41 -6.89 -4.34 17.09
C LYS A 41 -8.35 -3.90 16.88
N ASN A 42 -9.17 -3.89 17.94
CA ASN A 42 -10.59 -3.53 17.85
C ASN A 42 -10.88 -2.21 17.11
N HIS A 43 -9.97 -1.23 17.21
CA HIS A 43 -10.09 0.07 16.51
C HIS A 43 -9.63 0.05 15.03
N ASN A 44 -8.98 -1.03 14.57
CA ASN A 44 -8.57 -1.21 13.17
C ASN A 44 -8.68 -2.69 12.76
N PRO A 45 -9.91 -3.25 12.65
CA PRO A 45 -10.12 -4.69 12.43
C PRO A 45 -9.61 -5.17 11.05
N ILE A 46 -9.55 -4.29 10.07
CA ILE A 46 -9.14 -4.58 8.69
C ILE A 46 -7.62 -4.55 8.48
N GLY A 47 -6.85 -4.09 9.47
CA GLY A 47 -5.40 -3.94 9.35
C GLY A 47 -4.98 -2.74 8.51
N ASN A 48 -3.70 -2.66 8.14
CA ASN A 48 -3.17 -1.55 7.36
C ASN A 48 -2.98 -1.91 5.88
N VAL A 49 -2.91 -3.20 5.54
CA VAL A 49 -2.71 -3.64 4.14
C VAL A 49 -3.96 -3.39 3.30
N GLN A 50 -5.13 -3.85 3.77
CA GLN A 50 -6.37 -3.83 2.99
C GLN A 50 -6.80 -2.42 2.53
N PRO A 51 -6.73 -1.36 3.37
CA PRO A 51 -7.06 0.00 2.93
C PRO A 51 -6.22 0.49 1.74
N PHE A 52 -4.92 0.16 1.69
CA PHE A 52 -4.06 0.54 0.57
C PHE A 52 -4.42 -0.25 -0.69
N ALA A 53 -4.66 -1.56 -0.57
CA ALA A 53 -5.07 -2.40 -1.69
C ALA A 53 -6.38 -1.89 -2.33
N GLU A 54 -7.37 -1.52 -1.52
CA GLU A 54 -8.65 -0.99 -2.00
C GLU A 54 -8.51 0.36 -2.72
N ILE A 55 -7.75 1.30 -2.14
CA ILE A 55 -7.60 2.64 -2.70
C ILE A 55 -6.78 2.65 -3.99
N PHE A 56 -5.71 1.85 -4.03
CA PHE A 56 -4.86 1.74 -5.23
C PHE A 56 -5.34 0.67 -6.21
N GLN A 57 -6.42 -0.05 -5.90
CA GLN A 57 -6.91 -1.21 -6.67
C GLN A 57 -5.78 -2.19 -7.01
N ALA A 58 -4.87 -2.38 -6.03
CA ALA A 58 -3.61 -3.09 -6.21
C ALA A 58 -3.68 -4.51 -5.65
N ASN A 59 -2.95 -5.43 -6.29
CA ASN A 59 -2.76 -6.78 -5.77
C ASN A 59 -1.90 -6.74 -4.50
N ILE A 60 -2.27 -7.54 -3.50
CA ILE A 60 -1.42 -7.81 -2.35
C ILE A 60 -0.46 -8.92 -2.74
N LEU A 61 0.83 -8.61 -2.72
CA LEU A 61 1.88 -9.54 -3.11
C LEU A 61 2.75 -9.87 -1.91
N SER A 62 3.11 -11.14 -1.79
CA SER A 62 4.28 -11.57 -1.05
C SER A 62 5.57 -11.02 -1.70
N ILE A 63 6.67 -11.07 -0.95
CA ILE A 63 7.97 -10.63 -1.47
C ILE A 63 8.41 -11.45 -2.68
N ASP A 64 8.10 -12.75 -2.73
CA ASP A 64 8.51 -13.59 -3.84
C ASP A 64 7.67 -13.33 -5.10
N GLU A 65 6.36 -13.12 -4.96
CA GLU A 65 5.49 -12.68 -6.06
C GLU A 65 5.90 -11.30 -6.59
N LEU A 66 6.23 -10.35 -5.70
CA LEU A 66 6.73 -9.04 -6.11
C LEU A 66 8.04 -9.17 -6.90
N ARG A 67 8.98 -9.99 -6.43
CA ARG A 67 10.24 -10.24 -7.15
C ARG A 67 9.99 -10.84 -8.52
N GLU A 68 9.04 -11.78 -8.63
CA GLU A 68 8.65 -12.37 -9.91
C GLU A 68 8.05 -11.34 -10.85
N GLN A 69 7.11 -10.52 -10.38
CA GLN A 69 6.48 -9.48 -11.17
C GLN A 69 7.52 -8.46 -11.68
N LEU A 70 8.45 -8.02 -10.82
CA LEU A 70 9.50 -7.10 -11.21
C LEU A 70 10.50 -7.72 -12.21
N ARG A 71 10.77 -9.03 -12.13
CA ARG A 71 11.59 -9.73 -13.13
C ARG A 71 10.89 -9.85 -14.48
N ASN A 72 9.60 -10.15 -14.47
CA ASN A 72 8.82 -10.42 -15.69
C ASN A 72 8.40 -9.13 -16.43
N THR A 73 8.57 -7.97 -15.81
CA THR A 73 8.30 -6.71 -16.50
C THR A 73 9.56 -6.24 -17.23
N GLU A 74 9.80 -6.83 -18.41
CA GLU A 74 10.86 -6.39 -19.30
C GLU A 74 10.65 -4.94 -19.77
N PHE A 75 11.76 -4.29 -20.15
CA PHE A 75 11.83 -2.89 -20.58
C PHE A 75 11.63 -2.77 -22.09
#